data_AF-A0A8F9RP47-F1
#
_entry.id   AF-A0A8F9RP47-F1
#
_cell.length_a   1.000
_cell.length_b   1.000
_cell.length_c   1.000
_cell.angle_alpha   90.00
_cell.angle_beta   90.00
_cell.angle_gamma   90.00
#
_symmetry.space_group_name_H-M   'P 1'
#
loop_
_entity.id
_entity.type
_entity.pdbx_description
1 polymer ?
#
loop_
_entity_poly.entity_id
_entity_poly.type
_entity_poly.pdbx_seq_one_letter_code
_entity_poly.pdbx_strand_id
1 'polypeptide(L)'
;MGTNDSQTQSKAWYDNKVLLIILFFILPPVGIYAIAKHKTDIWKKIVYIIPASLSIFLLFMIIIVTITTDDYKTAMTFYKSKNYMEAYKYFNKVSPEDENYNDAVARLKELQPKFDSIILENSKKELAESSKKEINLQKLTVDEIEILKDFQQKWADSLIQIENTPINGNHLVNNKVLSPDSILLEYSKGVTKEGFDVNIEQDKELYMKFYKEAISKKLGQKYADYPVYISPTANKEFLSKMDRNIKYTHPVLAFRGIDIYRGNSVYKEKIGYIECVFDDPDKDRFDMYNEIVIVRSKNGIIKIPSAKLRKNYWTTVKENDVTKTVQKCINF
;
A
#
# COMPACT_ATOMS: atom_id res chain seq x y z
N MET A 1 9.79 -44.49 57.18
CA MET A 1 9.64 -43.90 55.83
C MET A 1 8.30 -43.19 55.78
N GLY A 2 8.30 -41.88 56.01
CA GLY A 2 7.12 -41.03 55.84
C GLY A 2 7.31 -40.20 54.58
N THR A 3 6.52 -40.44 53.55
CA THR A 3 6.51 -39.67 52.31
C THR A 3 5.64 -38.43 52.52
N ASN A 4 6.29 -37.27 52.69
CA ASN A 4 5.63 -35.97 52.62
C ASN A 4 5.42 -35.60 51.14
N ASP A 5 4.26 -35.92 50.61
CA ASP A 5 3.80 -35.37 49.33
C ASP A 5 3.28 -33.94 49.57
N SER A 6 4.16 -32.95 49.46
CA SER A 6 3.76 -31.55 49.34
C SER A 6 3.19 -31.31 47.93
N GLN A 7 1.87 -31.39 47.79
CA GLN A 7 1.16 -30.93 46.60
C GLN A 7 1.38 -29.42 46.42
N THR A 8 2.24 -29.05 45.46
CA THR A 8 2.38 -27.68 44.98
C THR A 8 1.11 -27.30 44.23
N GLN A 9 0.15 -26.64 44.91
CA GLN A 9 -1.01 -26.06 44.23
C GLN A 9 -0.52 -25.04 43.19
N SER A 10 -0.75 -25.34 41.92
CA SER A 10 -0.49 -24.43 40.80
C SER A 10 -1.24 -23.12 41.04
N LYS A 11 -0.49 -22.03 41.21
CA LYS A 11 -1.03 -20.70 41.45
C LYS A 11 -1.79 -20.23 40.21
N ALA A 12 -3.06 -19.87 40.37
CA ALA A 12 -3.86 -19.43 39.24
C ALA A 12 -3.28 -18.14 38.64
N TRP A 13 -3.31 -18.00 37.32
CA TRP A 13 -2.69 -16.87 36.63
C TRP A 13 -3.27 -15.51 37.07
N TYR A 14 -4.54 -15.47 37.48
CA TYR A 14 -5.22 -14.27 37.97
C TYR A 14 -4.79 -13.84 39.38
N ASP A 15 -4.00 -14.64 40.10
CA ASP A 15 -3.44 -14.27 41.41
C ASP A 15 -2.15 -13.44 41.29
N ASN A 16 -1.63 -13.24 40.07
CA ASN A 16 -0.49 -12.35 39.83
C ASN A 16 -0.96 -10.89 39.73
N LYS A 17 -0.74 -10.11 40.79
CA LYS A 17 -1.13 -8.70 40.88
C LYS A 17 -0.60 -7.83 39.74
N VAL A 18 0.62 -8.08 39.26
CA VAL A 18 1.23 -7.30 38.17
C VAL A 18 0.51 -7.61 36.86
N LEU A 19 0.29 -8.90 36.57
CA LEU A 19 -0.43 -9.33 35.38
C LEU A 19 -1.88 -8.82 35.38
N LEU A 20 -2.52 -8.82 36.55
CA LEU A 20 -3.87 -8.32 36.75
C LEU A 20 -3.98 -6.84 36.41
N ILE A 21 -3.03 -6.01 36.87
CA ILE A 21 -2.96 -4.57 36.54
C ILE A 21 -2.77 -4.37 35.04
N ILE A 22 -1.86 -5.12 34.41
CA ILE A 22 -1.59 -5.03 32.97
C ILE A 22 -2.85 -5.37 32.15
N LEU A 23 -3.51 -6.49 32.48
CA LEU A 23 -4.75 -6.90 31.82
C LEU A 23 -5.87 -5.88 32.02
N PHE A 24 -5.87 -5.16 33.13
CA PHE A 24 -6.85 -4.13 33.42
C PHE A 24 -6.79 -2.92 32.47
N PHE A 25 -5.59 -2.55 32.02
CA PHE A 25 -5.39 -1.41 31.12
C PHE A 25 -5.39 -1.80 29.63
N ILE A 26 -4.92 -3.00 29.30
CA ILE A 26 -4.77 -3.44 27.90
C ILE A 26 -6.01 -4.19 27.40
N LEU A 27 -6.61 -5.02 28.26
CA LEU A 27 -7.79 -5.85 27.94
C LEU A 27 -8.81 -5.77 29.08
N PRO A 28 -9.48 -4.62 29.27
CA PRO A 28 -10.35 -4.38 30.42
C PRO A 28 -11.38 -5.49 30.70
N PRO A 29 -12.03 -6.12 29.69
CA PRO A 29 -12.93 -7.26 29.94
C PRO A 29 -12.25 -8.45 30.63
N VAL A 30 -11.01 -8.76 30.24
CA VAL A 30 -10.20 -9.85 30.82
C VAL A 30 -9.71 -9.47 32.22
N GLY A 31 -9.31 -8.21 32.42
CA GLY A 31 -8.95 -7.67 33.74
C GLY A 31 -10.11 -7.72 34.74
N ILE A 32 -11.32 -7.31 34.32
CA ILE A 32 -12.54 -7.38 35.15
C ILE A 32 -12.88 -8.83 35.51
N TYR A 33 -12.78 -9.76 34.55
CA TYR A 33 -12.97 -11.19 34.80
C TYR A 33 -11.97 -11.74 35.82
N ALA A 34 -10.69 -11.38 35.70
CA ALA A 34 -9.64 -11.80 36.60
C ALA A 34 -9.88 -11.29 38.04
N ILE A 35 -10.31 -10.03 38.21
CA ILE A 35 -10.66 -9.46 39.51
C ILE A 35 -11.90 -10.11 40.13
N ALA A 36 -12.90 -10.44 39.30
CA ALA A 36 -14.09 -11.14 39.77
C ALA A 36 -13.72 -12.49 40.41
N LYS A 37 -12.76 -13.22 39.82
CA LYS A 37 -12.24 -14.51 40.31
C LYS A 37 -11.21 -14.38 41.44
N HIS A 38 -10.51 -13.26 41.55
CA HIS A 38 -9.53 -13.05 42.61
C HIS A 38 -10.18 -13.09 44.01
N LYS A 39 -9.52 -13.75 44.97
CA LYS A 39 -9.91 -13.74 46.39
C LYS A 39 -9.53 -12.41 47.04
N THR A 40 -10.32 -11.37 46.81
CA THR A 40 -10.16 -10.03 47.39
C THR A 40 -11.50 -9.54 47.91
N ASP A 41 -11.43 -8.63 48.90
CA ASP A 41 -12.63 -8.01 49.47
C ASP A 41 -13.46 -7.31 48.39
N ILE A 42 -14.78 -7.41 48.51
CA ILE A 42 -15.74 -6.88 47.53
C ILE A 42 -15.49 -5.38 47.27
N TRP A 43 -15.20 -4.59 48.31
CA TRP A 43 -14.90 -3.16 48.16
C TRP A 43 -13.69 -2.89 47.27
N LYS A 44 -12.64 -3.70 47.38
CA LYS A 44 -11.45 -3.57 46.50
C LYS A 44 -11.81 -3.89 45.06
N LYS A 45 -12.67 -4.89 44.82
CA LYS A 45 -13.15 -5.21 43.46
C LYS A 45 -13.89 -4.03 42.82
N ILE A 46 -14.74 -3.35 43.59
CA ILE A 46 -15.48 -2.15 43.13
C ILE A 46 -14.51 -1.03 42.75
N VAL A 47 -13.51 -0.75 43.59
CA VAL A 47 -12.50 0.29 43.35
C VAL A 47 -11.71 0.04 42.06
N TYR A 48 -11.43 -1.22 41.71
CA TYR A 48 -10.79 -1.52 40.44
C TYR A 48 -11.76 -1.43 39.26
N ILE A 49 -12.99 -1.93 39.37
CA ILE A 49 -13.94 -1.95 38.23
C ILE A 49 -14.30 -0.54 37.72
N ILE A 50 -14.40 0.46 38.61
CA ILE A 50 -14.81 1.83 38.24
C ILE A 50 -13.84 2.46 37.19
N PRO A 51 -12.51 2.55 37.42
CA PRO A 51 -11.57 3.02 36.41
C PRO A 51 -11.59 2.25 35.09
N ALA A 52 -11.69 0.91 35.10
CA ALA A 52 -11.77 0.14 33.85
C ALA A 52 -13.04 0.44 33.07
N SER A 53 -14.18 0.60 33.76
CA SER A 53 -15.44 0.95 33.10
C SER A 53 -15.35 2.31 32.42
N LEU A 54 -14.65 3.28 33.03
CA LEU A 54 -14.37 4.58 32.42
C LEU A 54 -13.44 4.45 31.20
N SER A 55 -12.39 3.63 31.27
CA SER A 55 -11.51 3.37 30.13
C SER A 55 -12.24 2.69 28.96
N ILE A 56 -13.11 1.71 29.24
CA ILE A 56 -13.97 1.08 28.24
C ILE A 56 -14.88 2.14 27.60
N PHE A 57 -15.53 2.98 28.41
CA PHE A 57 -16.40 4.05 27.92
C PHE A 57 -15.67 5.04 27.01
N LEU A 58 -14.46 5.48 27.39
CA LEU A 58 -13.63 6.35 26.54
C LEU A 58 -13.25 5.68 25.21
N LEU A 59 -12.93 4.38 25.24
CA LEU A 59 -12.60 3.62 24.03
C LEU A 59 -13.81 3.51 23.10
N PHE A 60 -15.01 3.27 23.66
CA PHE A 60 -16.26 3.31 22.90
C PHE A 60 -16.55 4.70 22.31
N MET A 61 -16.29 5.78 23.05
CA MET A 61 -16.46 7.15 22.52
C MET A 61 -15.53 7.42 21.34
N ILE A 62 -14.28 6.95 21.37
CA ILE A 62 -13.34 7.06 20.24
C ILE A 62 -13.89 6.29 19.03
N ILE A 63 -14.36 5.06 19.23
CA ILE A 63 -14.94 4.23 18.16
C ILE A 63 -16.18 4.92 17.56
N ILE A 64 -17.08 5.43 18.40
CA ILE A 64 -18.29 6.14 17.93
C ILE A 64 -17.89 7.36 17.10
N VAL A 65 -16.96 8.20 17.58
CA VAL A 65 -16.48 9.36 16.81
C VAL A 65 -15.90 8.96 15.46
N THR A 66 -15.18 7.84 15.36
CA THR A 66 -14.64 7.36 14.08
C THR A 66 -15.70 6.79 13.12
N ILE A 67 -16.87 6.39 13.62
CA ILE A 67 -17.95 5.81 12.80
C ILE A 67 -18.99 6.86 12.41
N THR A 68 -19.19 7.92 13.22
CA THR A 68 -20.25 8.92 13.01
C THR A 68 -19.80 10.20 12.32
N THR A 69 -18.56 10.28 11.81
CA THR A 69 -18.14 11.45 11.02
C THR A 69 -18.77 11.41 9.64
N ASP A 70 -19.68 12.34 9.39
CA ASP A 70 -20.20 12.66 8.07
C ASP A 70 -19.05 13.20 7.19
N ASP A 71 -18.58 12.34 6.29
CA ASP A 71 -17.47 12.63 5.38
C ASP A 71 -17.78 13.84 4.48
N TYR A 72 -19.04 14.00 4.05
CA TYR A 72 -19.46 15.12 3.21
C TYR A 72 -19.42 16.45 3.97
N LYS A 73 -19.95 16.49 5.19
CA LYS A 73 -19.90 17.69 6.04
C LYS A 73 -18.46 18.08 6.38
N THR A 74 -17.61 17.09 6.60
CA THR A 74 -16.18 17.29 6.85
C THR A 74 -15.48 17.84 5.61
N ALA A 75 -15.74 17.25 4.44
CA ALA A 75 -15.23 17.73 3.16
C ALA A 75 -15.65 19.18 2.89
N MET A 76 -16.91 19.52 3.17
CA MET A 76 -17.44 20.87 2.98
C MET A 76 -16.81 21.90 3.91
N THR A 77 -16.42 21.49 5.13
CA THR A 77 -15.71 22.35 6.08
C THR A 77 -14.30 22.69 5.55
N PHE A 78 -13.57 21.69 5.05
CA PHE A 78 -12.27 21.91 4.41
C PHE A 78 -12.38 22.72 3.11
N TYR A 79 -13.43 22.46 2.32
CA TYR A 79 -13.71 23.17 1.08
C TYR A 79 -13.90 24.68 1.32
N LYS A 80 -14.76 25.04 2.29
CA LYS A 80 -14.98 26.44 2.69
C LYS A 80 -13.73 27.11 3.23
N SER A 81 -12.89 26.34 3.93
CA SER A 81 -11.61 26.80 4.48
C SER A 81 -10.48 26.84 3.44
N LYS A 82 -10.77 26.57 2.15
CA LYS A 82 -9.81 26.50 1.04
C LYS A 82 -8.69 25.46 1.23
N ASN A 83 -8.85 24.51 2.16
CA ASN A 83 -7.95 23.38 2.29
C ASN A 83 -8.35 22.29 1.28
N TYR A 84 -8.02 22.53 0.02
CA TYR A 84 -8.51 21.71 -1.10
C TYR A 84 -7.99 20.27 -1.10
N MET A 85 -6.82 20.02 -0.49
CA MET A 85 -6.24 18.68 -0.39
C MET A 85 -7.03 17.79 0.57
N GLU A 86 -7.32 18.29 1.78
CA GLU A 86 -8.18 17.57 2.72
C GLU A 86 -9.63 17.51 2.25
N ALA A 87 -10.14 18.58 1.62
CA ALA A 87 -11.47 18.56 1.03
C ALA A 87 -11.60 17.45 -0.03
N TYR A 88 -10.62 17.33 -0.93
CA TYR A 88 -10.58 16.29 -1.95
C TYR A 88 -10.58 14.88 -1.33
N LYS A 89 -9.75 14.66 -0.30
CA LYS A 89 -9.66 13.38 0.43
C LYS A 89 -10.99 12.98 1.07
N TYR A 90 -11.69 13.91 1.73
CA TYR A 90 -12.96 13.62 2.39
C TYR A 90 -14.13 13.51 1.40
N PHE A 91 -14.19 14.31 0.33
CA PHE A 91 -15.19 14.12 -0.72
C PHE A 91 -15.07 12.75 -1.39
N ASN A 92 -13.84 12.21 -1.53
CA ASN A 92 -13.63 10.90 -2.13
C ASN A 92 -14.16 9.73 -1.27
N LYS A 93 -14.26 9.94 0.05
CA LYS A 93 -14.78 8.95 1.01
C LYS A 93 -16.31 8.88 1.07
N VAL A 94 -17.01 9.90 0.59
CA VAL A 94 -18.49 9.93 0.57
C VAL A 94 -19.03 8.70 -0.19
N SER A 95 -19.92 7.96 0.48
CA SER A 95 -20.50 6.71 -0.02
C SER A 95 -21.51 6.98 -1.15
N PRO A 96 -21.63 6.10 -2.16
CA PRO A 96 -22.67 6.20 -3.20
C PRO A 96 -24.11 6.22 -2.67
N GLU A 97 -24.33 5.66 -1.49
CA GLU A 97 -25.62 5.62 -0.79
C GLU A 97 -25.93 6.91 -0.02
N ASP A 98 -24.97 7.83 0.09
CA ASP A 98 -25.15 9.14 0.74
C ASP A 98 -25.99 10.07 -0.16
N GLU A 99 -26.95 10.78 0.44
CA GLU A 99 -27.81 11.72 -0.28
C GLU A 99 -27.02 12.84 -0.99
N ASN A 100 -25.84 13.17 -0.47
CA ASN A 100 -24.96 14.21 -0.97
C ASN A 100 -23.89 13.69 -1.96
N TYR A 101 -23.92 12.39 -2.31
CA TYR A 101 -22.92 11.78 -3.18
C TYR A 101 -22.74 12.52 -4.51
N ASN A 102 -23.83 12.90 -5.16
CA ASN A 102 -23.78 13.59 -6.44
C ASN A 102 -23.14 14.99 -6.34
N ASP A 103 -23.38 15.72 -5.24
CA ASP A 103 -22.68 16.98 -4.99
C ASP A 103 -21.19 16.74 -4.72
N ALA A 104 -20.85 15.75 -3.88
CA ALA A 104 -19.46 15.37 -3.61
C ALA A 104 -18.67 15.07 -4.91
N VAL A 105 -19.28 14.32 -5.84
CA VAL A 105 -18.69 14.05 -7.16
C VAL A 105 -18.51 15.32 -8.00
N ALA A 106 -19.51 16.21 -8.01
CA ALA A 106 -19.41 17.48 -8.72
C ALA A 106 -18.28 18.37 -8.14
N ARG A 107 -18.13 18.39 -6.80
CA ARG A 107 -17.06 19.11 -6.09
C ARG A 107 -15.68 18.51 -6.36
N LEU A 108 -15.56 17.19 -6.40
CA LEU A 108 -14.30 16.54 -6.81
C LEU A 108 -13.86 16.97 -8.20
N LYS A 109 -14.80 17.04 -9.15
CA LYS A 109 -14.52 17.50 -10.52
C LYS A 109 -14.03 18.95 -10.58
N GLU A 110 -14.58 19.82 -9.73
CA GLU A 110 -14.13 21.22 -9.60
C GLU A 110 -12.74 21.31 -8.95
N LEU A 111 -12.48 20.48 -7.95
CA LEU A 111 -11.24 20.49 -7.18
C LEU A 111 -10.07 19.81 -7.91
N GLN A 112 -10.32 18.87 -8.81
CA GLN A 112 -9.29 18.10 -9.53
C GLN A 112 -8.17 18.98 -10.12
N PRO A 113 -8.45 20.00 -10.96
CA PRO A 113 -7.37 20.82 -11.52
C PRO A 113 -6.59 21.61 -10.45
N LYS A 114 -7.25 21.99 -9.35
CA LYS A 114 -6.60 22.68 -8.22
C LYS A 114 -5.72 21.71 -7.45
N PHE A 115 -6.19 20.48 -7.24
CA PHE A 115 -5.46 19.40 -6.59
C PHE A 115 -4.21 19.01 -7.39
N ASP A 116 -4.37 18.75 -8.70
CA ASP A 116 -3.26 18.43 -9.61
C ASP A 116 -2.20 19.54 -9.63
N SER A 117 -2.66 20.81 -9.63
CA SER A 117 -1.76 21.96 -9.56
C SER A 117 -1.02 22.04 -8.22
N ILE A 118 -1.69 21.76 -7.10
CA ILE A 118 -1.08 21.76 -5.76
C ILE A 118 -0.06 20.62 -5.64
N ILE A 119 -0.38 19.41 -6.12
CA ILE A 119 0.55 18.26 -6.16
C ILE A 119 1.78 18.61 -7.00
N LEU A 120 1.59 19.18 -8.19
CA LEU A 120 2.69 19.59 -9.06
C LEU A 120 3.56 20.67 -8.43
N GLU A 121 2.95 21.66 -7.76
CA GLU A 121 3.68 22.73 -7.08
C GLU A 121 4.42 22.23 -5.85
N ASN A 122 3.81 21.35 -5.05
CA ASN A 122 4.46 20.72 -3.90
C ASN A 122 5.61 19.82 -4.35
N SER A 123 5.43 19.05 -5.42
CA SER A 123 6.51 18.26 -6.03
C SER A 123 7.66 19.16 -6.48
N LYS A 124 7.36 20.29 -7.15
CA LYS A 124 8.38 21.29 -7.53
C LYS A 124 9.09 21.90 -6.33
N LYS A 125 8.36 22.16 -5.22
CA LYS A 125 8.94 22.70 -3.99
C LYS A 125 9.80 21.67 -3.27
N GLU A 126 9.37 20.41 -3.18
CA GLU A 126 10.16 19.31 -2.65
C GLU A 126 11.42 19.07 -3.50
N LEU A 127 11.32 19.14 -4.84
CA LEU A 127 12.46 19.13 -5.75
C LEU A 127 13.38 20.34 -5.53
N ALA A 128 12.83 21.54 -5.32
CA ALA A 128 13.62 22.73 -5.06
C ALA A 128 14.27 22.73 -3.67
N GLU A 129 13.62 22.13 -2.66
CA GLU A 129 14.12 22.00 -1.30
C GLU A 129 15.14 20.87 -1.16
N SER A 130 14.95 19.75 -1.86
CA SER A 130 15.97 18.69 -1.98
C SER A 130 17.18 19.22 -2.74
N SER A 131 16.98 19.97 -3.82
CA SER A 131 18.06 20.66 -4.56
C SER A 131 18.77 21.72 -3.71
N LYS A 132 18.08 22.37 -2.76
CA LYS A 132 18.69 23.34 -1.82
C LYS A 132 19.42 22.68 -0.65
N LYS A 133 19.02 21.48 -0.24
CA LYS A 133 19.69 20.71 0.84
C LYS A 133 20.96 20.01 0.36
N GLU A 134 21.17 19.85 -0.95
CA GLU A 134 22.40 19.34 -1.54
C GLU A 134 23.16 20.41 -2.33
N ILE A 135 23.67 21.44 -1.65
CA ILE A 135 24.74 22.29 -2.20
C ILE A 135 26.07 21.54 -2.08
N ASN A 136 26.21 20.47 -2.87
CA ASN A 136 27.48 19.95 -3.37
C ASN A 136 27.29 19.03 -4.60
N LEU A 137 26.29 19.30 -5.45
CA LEU A 137 26.13 18.61 -6.72
C LEU A 137 27.22 19.09 -7.69
N GLN A 138 28.15 18.20 -8.05
CA GLN A 138 29.04 18.40 -9.18
C GLN A 138 28.19 18.68 -10.42
N LYS A 139 28.22 19.94 -10.88
CA LYS A 139 27.50 20.35 -12.08
C LYS A 139 28.06 19.54 -13.26
N LEU A 140 27.23 18.66 -13.83
CA LEU A 140 27.61 17.88 -15.00
C LEU A 140 27.97 18.83 -16.15
N THR A 141 29.02 18.49 -16.90
CA THR A 141 29.34 19.19 -18.15
C THR A 141 28.29 18.90 -19.21
N VAL A 142 28.30 19.66 -20.32
CA VAL A 142 27.39 19.43 -21.45
C VAL A 142 27.53 18.00 -21.99
N ASP A 143 28.76 17.53 -22.15
CA ASP A 143 29.07 16.17 -22.62
C ASP A 143 28.57 15.11 -21.62
N GLU A 144 28.70 15.38 -20.31
CA GLU A 144 28.21 14.48 -19.27
C GLU A 144 26.68 14.40 -19.23
N ILE A 145 25.99 15.51 -19.51
CA ILE A 145 24.53 15.53 -19.66
C ILE A 145 24.11 14.69 -20.88
N GLU A 146 24.87 14.73 -21.97
CA GLU A 146 24.58 13.92 -23.16
C GLU A 146 24.78 12.42 -22.91
N ILE A 147 25.85 12.06 -22.19
CA ILE A 147 26.08 10.68 -21.72
C ILE A 147 24.93 10.21 -20.82
N LEU A 148 24.50 11.05 -19.88
CA LEU A 148 23.39 10.74 -18.97
C LEU A 148 22.08 10.54 -19.75
N LYS A 149 21.78 11.43 -20.71
CA LYS A 149 20.60 11.33 -21.59
C LYS A 149 20.57 10.02 -22.36
N ASP A 150 21.68 9.68 -23.01
CA ASP A 150 21.81 8.47 -23.81
C ASP A 150 21.58 7.22 -22.94
N PHE A 151 22.17 7.20 -21.74
CA PHE A 151 21.92 6.13 -20.78
C PHE A 151 20.46 6.07 -20.35
N GLN A 152 19.85 7.19 -19.94
CA GLN A 152 18.46 7.27 -19.50
C GLN A 152 17.50 6.75 -20.56
N GLN A 153 17.71 7.14 -21.82
CA GLN A 153 16.89 6.69 -22.94
C GLN A 153 17.04 5.18 -23.15
N LYS A 154 18.27 4.66 -23.25
CA LYS A 154 18.54 3.23 -23.43
C LYS A 154 17.98 2.38 -22.29
N TRP A 155 18.10 2.86 -21.05
CA TRP A 155 17.56 2.20 -19.87
C TRP A 155 16.03 2.15 -19.92
N ALA A 156 15.37 3.28 -20.22
CA ALA A 156 13.92 3.35 -20.30
C ALA A 156 13.37 2.48 -21.46
N ASP A 157 14.07 2.44 -22.60
CA ASP A 157 13.72 1.59 -23.73
C ASP A 157 13.86 0.10 -23.37
N SER A 158 14.95 -0.28 -22.71
CA SER A 158 15.15 -1.65 -22.22
C SER A 158 14.06 -2.06 -21.24
N LEU A 159 13.66 -1.16 -20.34
CA LEU A 159 12.59 -1.44 -19.38
C LEU A 159 11.26 -1.70 -20.09
N ILE A 160 10.90 -0.91 -21.11
CA ILE A 160 9.70 -1.19 -21.91
C ILE A 160 9.80 -2.54 -22.59
N GLN A 161 10.95 -2.88 -23.20
CA GLN A 161 11.10 -4.16 -23.90
C GLN A 161 10.90 -5.34 -22.96
N ILE A 162 11.45 -5.25 -21.75
CA ILE A 162 11.31 -6.27 -20.70
C ILE A 162 9.84 -6.38 -20.25
N GLU A 163 9.18 -5.25 -19.99
CA GLU A 163 7.78 -5.21 -19.56
C GLU A 163 6.79 -5.64 -20.65
N ASN A 164 7.13 -5.40 -21.93
CA ASN A 164 6.29 -5.71 -23.08
C ASN A 164 6.46 -7.16 -23.58
N THR A 165 6.79 -8.07 -22.68
CA THR A 165 6.78 -9.50 -22.96
C THR A 165 5.47 -10.13 -22.46
N PRO A 166 4.94 -11.17 -23.15
CA PRO A 166 3.71 -11.85 -22.72
C PRO A 166 3.77 -12.42 -21.30
N ILE A 167 4.99 -12.71 -20.81
CA ILE A 167 5.24 -13.24 -19.47
C ILE A 167 5.08 -12.15 -18.40
N ASN A 168 5.47 -10.92 -18.74
CA ASN A 168 5.45 -9.77 -17.83
C ASN A 168 4.19 -8.90 -18.00
N GLY A 169 3.22 -9.34 -18.78
CA GLY A 169 1.88 -8.75 -18.77
C GLY A 169 1.70 -7.45 -19.55
N ASN A 170 2.74 -6.98 -20.27
CA ASN A 170 2.72 -5.74 -21.06
C ASN A 170 2.31 -4.53 -20.20
N HIS A 171 3.01 -4.28 -19.09
CA HIS A 171 2.64 -3.19 -18.18
C HIS A 171 2.99 -1.80 -18.72
N LEU A 172 4.12 -1.65 -19.40
CA LEU A 172 4.57 -0.40 -20.00
C LEU A 172 4.49 -0.45 -21.52
N VAL A 173 4.13 0.68 -22.14
CA VAL A 173 3.99 0.80 -23.61
C VAL A 173 4.85 1.89 -24.22
N ASN A 174 5.28 2.87 -23.44
CA ASN A 174 6.07 3.98 -23.93
C ASN A 174 6.92 4.60 -22.81
N ASN A 175 7.91 5.42 -23.16
CA ASN A 175 8.63 6.27 -22.23
C ASN A 175 8.80 7.66 -22.80
N LYS A 176 9.12 8.62 -21.94
CA LYS A 176 9.54 9.96 -22.31
C LYS A 176 10.62 10.43 -21.37
N VAL A 177 11.84 10.53 -21.88
CA VAL A 177 12.95 11.20 -21.18
C VAL A 177 12.85 12.69 -21.44
N LEU A 178 12.43 13.44 -20.43
CA LEU A 178 12.27 14.91 -20.49
C LEU A 178 13.58 15.65 -20.19
N SER A 179 14.55 14.91 -19.66
CA SER A 179 15.96 15.20 -19.52
C SER A 179 16.42 16.47 -18.78
N PRO A 180 17.51 16.37 -18.00
CA PRO A 180 18.08 15.14 -17.42
C PRO A 180 17.32 14.70 -16.15
N ASP A 181 16.37 15.52 -15.71
CA ASP A 181 15.78 15.42 -14.37
C ASP A 181 14.52 14.53 -14.34
N SER A 182 14.07 13.99 -15.48
CA SER A 182 12.77 13.33 -15.54
C SER A 182 12.68 12.22 -16.60
N ILE A 183 12.24 11.05 -16.16
CA ILE A 183 11.87 9.90 -16.99
C ILE A 183 10.41 9.54 -16.67
N LEU A 184 9.56 9.60 -17.69
CA LEU A 184 8.16 9.22 -17.57
C LEU A 184 7.94 7.88 -18.27
N LEU A 185 7.29 6.94 -17.58
CA LEU A 185 6.99 5.61 -18.09
C LEU A 185 5.49 5.50 -18.32
N GLU A 186 5.04 5.26 -19.55
CA GLU A 186 3.60 5.19 -19.87
C GLU A 186 3.10 3.76 -19.69
N TYR A 187 2.10 3.59 -18.83
CA TYR A 187 1.42 2.32 -18.64
C TYR A 187 0.59 1.90 -19.86
N SER A 188 0.33 0.61 -19.96
CA SER A 188 -0.62 0.07 -20.93
C SER A 188 -2.07 0.43 -20.59
N LYS A 189 -2.95 0.26 -21.57
CA LYS A 189 -4.40 0.51 -21.41
C LYS A 189 -5.00 -0.32 -20.27
N GLY A 190 -4.57 -1.59 -20.14
CA GLY A 190 -5.06 -2.50 -19.10
C GLY A 190 -4.70 -2.01 -17.70
N VAL A 191 -3.43 -1.64 -17.50
CA VAL A 191 -2.95 -1.13 -16.20
C VAL A 191 -3.61 0.21 -15.87
N THR A 192 -3.74 1.10 -16.86
CA THR A 192 -4.38 2.41 -16.66
C THR A 192 -5.86 2.26 -16.26
N LYS A 193 -6.55 1.30 -16.86
CA LYS A 193 -7.96 1.03 -16.59
C LYS A 193 -8.18 0.48 -15.19
N GLU A 194 -7.34 -0.44 -14.73
CA GLU A 194 -7.64 -1.25 -13.54
C GLU A 194 -6.83 -0.85 -12.29
N GLY A 195 -5.77 -0.04 -12.40
CA GLY A 195 -4.85 0.16 -11.28
C GLY A 195 -3.88 1.35 -11.36
N PHE A 196 -4.20 2.40 -12.13
CA PHE A 196 -3.30 3.55 -12.32
C PHE A 196 -2.88 4.24 -11.01
N ASP A 197 -3.86 4.73 -10.23
CA ASP A 197 -3.59 5.55 -9.04
C ASP A 197 -2.98 4.78 -7.88
N VAL A 198 -3.11 3.44 -7.89
CA VAL A 198 -2.73 2.60 -6.75
C VAL A 198 -1.23 2.24 -6.76
N ASN A 199 -0.64 2.10 -7.94
CA ASN A 199 0.72 1.56 -8.08
C ASN A 199 1.79 2.63 -8.25
N ILE A 200 1.41 3.89 -8.48
CA ILE A 200 2.35 4.97 -8.82
C ILE A 200 3.50 5.06 -7.82
N GLU A 201 3.22 5.06 -6.51
CA GLU A 201 4.29 5.21 -5.51
C GLU A 201 5.17 3.97 -5.40
N GLN A 202 4.58 2.76 -5.44
CA GLN A 202 5.34 1.51 -5.37
C GLN A 202 6.24 1.33 -6.60
N ASP A 203 5.70 1.58 -7.79
CA ASP A 203 6.44 1.47 -9.04
C ASP A 203 7.49 2.58 -9.16
N LYS A 204 7.20 3.79 -8.70
CA LYS A 204 8.18 4.88 -8.61
C LYS A 204 9.37 4.50 -7.74
N GLU A 205 9.14 3.95 -6.55
CA GLU A 205 10.22 3.46 -5.68
C GLU A 205 11.03 2.34 -6.35
N LEU A 206 10.33 1.37 -6.95
CA LEU A 206 10.94 0.23 -7.62
C LEU A 206 11.83 0.66 -8.79
N TYR A 207 11.29 1.45 -9.72
CA TYR A 207 12.02 1.92 -10.89
C TYR A 207 13.18 2.84 -10.50
N MET A 208 13.02 3.66 -9.45
CA MET A 208 14.11 4.49 -8.92
C MET A 208 15.27 3.64 -8.41
N LYS A 209 14.97 2.59 -7.64
CA LYS A 209 15.99 1.65 -7.14
C LYS A 209 16.77 1.02 -8.28
N PHE A 210 16.08 0.46 -9.27
CA PHE A 210 16.73 -0.19 -10.42
C PHE A 210 17.52 0.78 -11.29
N TYR A 211 17.01 1.99 -11.48
CA TYR A 211 17.74 3.02 -12.19
C TYR A 211 19.07 3.33 -11.50
N LYS A 212 19.05 3.58 -10.18
CA LYS A 212 20.25 3.90 -9.41
C LYS A 212 21.28 2.78 -9.45
N GLU A 213 20.85 1.53 -9.35
CA GLU A 213 21.74 0.37 -9.47
C GLU A 213 22.35 0.27 -10.87
N ALA A 214 21.53 0.40 -11.92
CA ALA A 214 21.98 0.30 -13.31
C ALA A 214 22.97 1.42 -13.67
N ILE A 215 22.68 2.66 -13.28
CA ILE A 215 23.52 3.81 -13.62
C ILE A 215 24.83 3.82 -12.82
N SER A 216 24.79 3.45 -11.53
CA SER A 216 25.99 3.33 -10.71
C SER A 216 26.94 2.28 -11.29
N LYS A 217 26.40 1.14 -11.73
CA LYS A 217 27.18 0.06 -12.36
C LYS A 217 27.76 0.46 -13.72
N LYS A 218 27.02 1.23 -14.52
CA LYS A 218 27.40 1.53 -15.91
C LYS A 218 28.24 2.80 -16.07
N LEU A 219 27.90 3.86 -15.36
CA LEU A 219 28.51 5.18 -15.49
C LEU A 219 29.22 5.64 -14.21
N GLY A 220 29.00 4.97 -13.08
CA GLY A 220 29.62 5.28 -11.79
C GLY A 220 28.75 6.14 -10.88
N GLN A 221 29.19 6.27 -9.62
CA GLN A 221 28.39 6.87 -8.54
C GLN A 221 28.04 8.34 -8.79
N LYS A 222 28.93 9.12 -9.44
CA LYS A 222 28.69 10.51 -9.81
C LYS A 222 27.36 10.72 -10.56
N TYR A 223 27.01 9.81 -11.47
CA TYR A 223 25.77 9.89 -12.23
C TYR A 223 24.57 9.32 -11.45
N ALA A 224 24.80 8.36 -10.55
CA ALA A 224 23.77 7.81 -9.68
C ALA A 224 23.27 8.79 -8.61
N ASP A 225 24.14 9.71 -8.20
CA ASP A 225 23.84 10.80 -7.29
C ASP A 225 23.14 11.98 -7.98
N TYR A 226 23.07 11.98 -9.33
CA TYR A 226 22.34 13.02 -10.05
C TYR A 226 20.83 12.91 -9.79
N PRO A 227 20.16 14.02 -9.42
CA PRO A 227 18.73 14.00 -9.15
C PRO A 227 17.95 13.68 -10.42
N VAL A 228 17.22 12.58 -10.40
CA VAL A 228 16.28 12.22 -11.45
C VAL A 228 14.93 11.90 -10.82
N TYR A 229 13.86 12.32 -11.49
CA TYR A 229 12.50 11.94 -11.18
C TYR A 229 12.07 10.83 -12.14
N ILE A 230 11.64 9.68 -11.60
CA ILE A 230 11.16 8.57 -12.42
C ILE A 230 9.74 8.27 -11.98
N SER A 231 8.79 8.36 -12.89
CA SER A 231 7.38 8.14 -12.55
C SER A 231 6.63 7.44 -13.66
N PRO A 232 5.78 6.46 -13.30
CA PRO A 232 4.76 5.98 -14.19
C PRO A 232 3.74 7.08 -14.51
N THR A 233 3.10 6.97 -15.67
CA THR A 233 2.07 7.87 -16.19
C THR A 233 1.00 7.06 -16.89
N ALA A 234 -0.23 7.55 -16.87
CA ALA A 234 -1.36 6.84 -17.43
C ALA A 234 -1.28 6.81 -18.96
N ASN A 235 -1.86 5.76 -19.53
CA ASN A 235 -2.01 5.66 -20.97
C ASN A 235 -2.83 6.83 -21.51
N LYS A 236 -2.22 7.67 -22.36
CA LYS A 236 -2.83 8.91 -22.83
C LYS A 236 -4.05 8.64 -23.70
N GLU A 237 -4.02 7.59 -24.50
CA GLU A 237 -5.14 7.21 -25.35
C GLU A 237 -6.34 6.73 -24.51
N PHE A 238 -6.08 5.96 -23.46
CA PHE A 238 -7.13 5.49 -22.57
C PHE A 238 -7.75 6.61 -21.73
N LEU A 239 -6.93 7.51 -21.16
CA LEU A 239 -7.43 8.67 -20.40
C LEU A 239 -8.41 9.53 -21.19
N SER A 240 -8.24 9.63 -22.51
CA SER A 240 -9.15 10.37 -23.38
C SER A 240 -10.53 9.72 -23.52
N LYS A 241 -10.66 8.43 -23.19
CA LYS A 241 -11.85 7.58 -23.39
C LYS A 241 -12.46 7.04 -22.09
N MET A 242 -11.84 7.29 -20.94
CA MET A 242 -12.22 6.70 -19.65
C MET A 242 -13.48 7.36 -19.07
N ASP A 243 -14.46 6.53 -18.68
CA ASP A 243 -15.59 6.98 -17.85
C ASP A 243 -15.10 7.24 -16.42
N ARG A 244 -15.07 8.52 -16.04
CA ARG A 244 -14.51 8.99 -14.77
C ARG A 244 -15.41 8.73 -13.56
N ASN A 245 -16.60 8.14 -13.77
CA ASN A 245 -17.55 7.83 -12.70
C ASN A 245 -17.28 6.47 -12.02
N ILE A 246 -16.30 5.69 -12.50
CA ILE A 246 -15.93 4.39 -11.93
C ILE A 246 -14.89 4.62 -10.83
N LYS A 247 -15.25 4.33 -9.57
CA LYS A 247 -14.30 4.31 -8.43
C LYS A 247 -13.45 3.04 -8.47
N TYR A 248 -12.13 3.20 -8.46
CA TYR A 248 -11.15 2.12 -8.30
C TYR A 248 -10.55 2.23 -6.89
N THR A 249 -10.48 1.12 -6.16
CA THR A 249 -9.89 1.06 -4.80
C THR A 249 -8.69 0.13 -4.77
N HIS A 250 -7.76 0.35 -3.83
CA HIS A 250 -6.60 -0.52 -3.54
C HIS A 250 -6.95 -2.01 -3.54
N PRO A 251 -6.01 -2.92 -3.87
CA PRO A 251 -6.35 -4.32 -4.01
C PRO A 251 -6.71 -4.92 -2.65
N VAL A 252 -8.01 -5.18 -2.46
CA VAL A 252 -8.45 -6.35 -1.73
C VAL A 252 -8.24 -7.51 -2.69
N LEU A 253 -7.35 -8.43 -2.34
CA LEU A 253 -7.01 -9.62 -3.12
C LEU A 253 -8.20 -10.57 -3.25
N ALA A 254 -9.16 -10.22 -4.11
CA ALA A 254 -10.19 -11.14 -4.58
C ALA A 254 -9.70 -11.76 -5.90
N PHE A 255 -9.08 -12.93 -5.83
CA PHE A 255 -8.68 -13.70 -7.00
C PHE A 255 -9.92 -14.21 -7.77
N ARG A 256 -10.51 -13.35 -8.60
CA ARG A 256 -11.46 -13.78 -9.63
C ARG A 256 -10.68 -14.11 -10.90
N GLY A 257 -10.40 -15.40 -11.10
CA GLY A 257 -10.15 -15.96 -12.43
C GLY A 257 -8.71 -15.93 -12.94
N ILE A 258 -7.71 -16.22 -12.09
CA ILE A 258 -6.39 -16.58 -12.62
C ILE A 258 -6.46 -18.01 -13.17
N ASP A 259 -6.22 -18.17 -14.47
CA ASP A 259 -6.00 -19.49 -15.07
C ASP A 259 -4.69 -20.06 -14.50
N ILE A 260 -4.79 -21.08 -13.66
CA ILE A 260 -3.62 -21.74 -13.08
C ILE A 260 -3.28 -22.94 -13.98
N TYR A 261 -2.11 -22.87 -14.59
CA TYR A 261 -1.59 -23.92 -15.46
C TYR A 261 -0.88 -24.97 -14.61
N ARG A 262 -1.33 -26.23 -14.70
CA ARG A 262 -0.66 -27.39 -14.11
C ARG A 262 -0.35 -28.37 -15.24
N GLY A 263 0.89 -28.35 -15.73
CA GLY A 263 1.25 -29.07 -16.97
C GLY A 263 0.47 -28.51 -18.18
N ASN A 264 0.04 -29.40 -19.09
CA ASN A 264 -0.68 -29.02 -20.32
C ASN A 264 -2.20 -28.81 -20.13
N SER A 265 -2.68 -28.66 -18.89
CA SER A 265 -4.11 -28.58 -18.58
C SER A 265 -4.48 -27.25 -17.92
N VAL A 266 -5.55 -26.62 -18.41
CA VAL A 266 -6.11 -25.36 -17.88
C VAL A 266 -7.10 -25.68 -16.77
N TYR A 267 -6.81 -25.28 -15.53
CA TYR A 267 -7.74 -25.38 -14.41
C TYR A 267 -8.27 -23.99 -14.08
N LYS A 268 -9.55 -23.74 -14.43
CA LYS A 268 -10.29 -22.54 -14.04
C LYS A 268 -10.79 -22.66 -12.61
N GLU A 269 -9.93 -22.43 -11.62
CA GLU A 269 -10.38 -22.31 -10.24
C GLU A 269 -10.51 -20.86 -9.82
N LYS A 270 -11.71 -20.51 -9.35
CA LYS A 270 -12.02 -19.24 -8.71
C LYS A 270 -11.77 -19.41 -7.21
N ILE A 271 -10.91 -18.56 -6.63
CA ILE A 271 -10.59 -18.39 -5.20
C ILE A 271 -9.28 -19.09 -4.73
N GLY A 272 -8.22 -18.29 -4.59
CA GLY A 272 -7.08 -18.50 -3.69
C GLY A 272 -6.80 -17.21 -2.91
N TYR A 273 -6.02 -17.23 -1.83
CA TYR A 273 -5.57 -16.04 -1.10
C TYR A 273 -4.04 -16.02 -1.01
N ILE A 274 -3.42 -14.83 -1.05
CA ILE A 274 -1.96 -14.69 -0.86
C ILE A 274 -1.63 -14.98 0.59
N GLU A 275 -0.68 -15.87 0.80
CA GLU A 275 -0.19 -16.23 2.12
C GLU A 275 1.12 -15.51 2.45
N CYS A 276 2.07 -15.47 1.51
CA CYS A 276 3.40 -14.91 1.70
C CYS A 276 3.99 -14.40 0.36
N VAL A 277 4.98 -13.50 0.47
CA VAL A 277 5.86 -13.07 -0.63
C VAL A 277 7.31 -13.26 -0.21
N PHE A 278 8.15 -13.82 -1.08
CA PHE A 278 9.59 -14.04 -0.86
C PHE A 278 10.40 -13.69 -2.11
N ASP A 279 11.68 -13.39 -1.91
CA ASP A 279 12.66 -13.29 -2.99
C ASP A 279 13.05 -14.70 -3.48
N ASP A 280 13.06 -14.93 -4.79
CA ASP A 280 13.56 -16.16 -5.41
C ASP A 280 15.09 -16.24 -5.25
N PRO A 281 15.61 -17.17 -4.42
CA PRO A 281 17.04 -17.25 -4.15
C PRO A 281 17.86 -17.74 -5.35
N ASP A 282 17.22 -18.39 -6.32
CA ASP A 282 17.87 -19.06 -7.45
C ASP A 282 17.91 -18.20 -8.72
N LYS A 283 17.38 -16.97 -8.68
CA LYS A 283 17.38 -16.04 -9.81
C LYS A 283 18.29 -14.84 -9.62
N ASP A 284 18.79 -14.33 -10.74
CA ASP A 284 19.72 -13.20 -10.77
C ASP A 284 19.06 -11.95 -10.22
N ARG A 285 19.62 -11.36 -9.16
CA ARG A 285 19.06 -10.24 -8.36
C ARG A 285 18.74 -8.97 -9.16
N PHE A 286 19.13 -8.93 -10.44
CA PHE A 286 18.86 -7.84 -11.38
C PHE A 286 17.54 -7.99 -12.15
N ASP A 287 16.82 -9.09 -12.00
CA ASP A 287 15.49 -9.29 -12.59
C ASP A 287 14.39 -8.81 -11.62
N MET A 288 13.65 -7.78 -12.02
CA MET A 288 12.55 -7.19 -11.23
C MET A 288 11.36 -8.13 -10.99
N TYR A 289 11.38 -9.31 -11.61
CA TYR A 289 10.34 -10.34 -11.51
C TYR A 289 10.71 -11.49 -10.57
N ASN A 290 11.72 -11.30 -9.72
CA ASN A 290 12.25 -12.31 -8.81
C ASN A 290 11.42 -12.57 -7.55
N GLU A 291 10.35 -11.81 -7.30
CA GLU A 291 9.50 -12.11 -6.16
C GLU A 291 8.60 -13.31 -6.50
N ILE A 292 8.66 -14.37 -5.69
CA ILE A 292 7.70 -15.46 -5.73
C ILE A 292 6.63 -15.18 -4.68
N VAL A 293 5.40 -15.14 -5.14
CA VAL A 293 4.22 -15.07 -4.31
C VAL A 293 3.68 -16.47 -4.09
N ILE A 294 3.41 -16.79 -2.83
CA ILE A 294 2.75 -18.03 -2.44
C ILE A 294 1.26 -17.78 -2.29
N VAL A 295 0.48 -18.46 -3.13
CA VAL A 295 -0.98 -18.46 -3.09
C VAL A 295 -1.46 -19.79 -2.53
N ARG A 296 -2.26 -19.73 -1.46
CA ARG A 296 -2.96 -20.90 -0.93
C ARG A 296 -4.33 -20.98 -1.59
N SER A 297 -4.56 -22.05 -2.36
CA SER A 297 -5.85 -22.38 -2.95
C SER A 297 -6.49 -23.56 -2.23
N LYS A 298 -7.73 -23.92 -2.61
CA LYS A 298 -8.40 -25.13 -2.11
C LYS A 298 -7.62 -26.41 -2.42
N ASN A 299 -6.76 -26.40 -3.45
CA ASN A 299 -6.01 -27.55 -3.93
C ASN A 299 -4.53 -27.54 -3.51
N GLY A 300 -4.14 -26.66 -2.59
CA GLY A 300 -2.80 -26.61 -2.01
C GLY A 300 -2.09 -25.27 -2.21
N ILE A 301 -0.77 -25.32 -2.07
CA ILE A 301 0.11 -24.15 -2.13
C ILE A 301 0.69 -24.02 -3.55
N ILE A 302 0.58 -22.83 -4.13
CA ILE A 302 1.01 -22.53 -5.49
C ILE A 302 2.03 -21.39 -5.44
N LYS A 303 3.18 -21.58 -6.06
CA LYS A 303 4.21 -20.55 -6.24
C LYS A 303 3.98 -19.85 -7.58
N ILE A 304 3.83 -18.53 -7.55
CA ILE A 304 3.57 -17.72 -8.74
C ILE A 304 4.58 -16.56 -8.76
N PRO A 305 5.28 -16.31 -9.87
CA PRO A 305 6.06 -15.08 -10.02
C PRO A 305 5.17 -13.85 -9.83
N SER A 306 5.60 -12.89 -9.01
CA SER A 306 4.89 -11.64 -8.70
C SER A 306 4.49 -10.88 -9.98
N ALA A 307 5.35 -10.94 -11.01
CA ALA A 307 5.07 -10.43 -12.36
C ALA A 307 3.76 -10.95 -12.97
N LYS A 308 3.45 -12.23 -12.79
CA LYS A 308 2.22 -12.87 -13.31
C LYS A 308 0.99 -12.52 -12.47
N LEU A 309 1.19 -12.04 -11.24
CA LEU A 309 0.12 -11.53 -10.39
C LEU A 309 -0.15 -10.05 -10.63
N ARG A 310 0.84 -9.25 -11.05
CA ARG A 310 0.71 -7.80 -11.30
C ARG A 310 -0.52 -7.43 -12.16
N LYS A 311 -0.86 -8.28 -13.13
CA LYS A 311 -2.06 -8.14 -13.99
C LYS A 311 -3.40 -8.44 -13.30
N ASN A 312 -3.39 -9.25 -12.25
CA ASN A 312 -4.56 -9.85 -11.61
C ASN A 312 -4.84 -9.36 -10.18
N TYR A 313 -4.09 -8.37 -9.67
CA TYR A 313 -4.37 -7.77 -8.35
C TYR A 313 -5.68 -6.98 -8.29
N TRP A 314 -6.42 -6.87 -9.38
CA TRP A 314 -7.42 -5.82 -9.54
C TRP A 314 -8.81 -6.40 -9.76
N THR A 315 -9.73 -6.11 -8.83
CA THR A 315 -11.16 -6.34 -9.03
C THR A 315 -11.92 -5.05 -8.83
N THR A 316 -12.92 -4.81 -9.67
CA THR A 316 -13.90 -3.75 -9.43
C THR A 316 -14.66 -4.03 -8.14
N VAL A 317 -15.04 -2.97 -7.41
CA VAL A 317 -15.69 -2.98 -6.07
C VAL A 317 -16.95 -3.85 -6.00
N LYS A 318 -17.49 -4.32 -7.13
CA LYS A 318 -18.81 -4.95 -7.19
C LYS A 318 -18.89 -6.38 -6.69
N GLU A 319 -17.80 -7.08 -6.33
CA GLU A 319 -17.97 -8.46 -5.85
C GLU A 319 -16.94 -8.94 -4.81
N ASN A 320 -17.39 -8.94 -3.55
CA ASN A 320 -16.94 -9.74 -2.40
C ASN A 320 -15.65 -9.31 -1.67
N ASP A 321 -15.91 -8.63 -0.57
CA ASP A 321 -15.11 -8.41 0.62
C ASP A 321 -14.50 -9.72 1.17
N VAL A 322 -13.17 -9.86 1.08
CA VAL A 322 -12.39 -10.84 1.87
C VAL A 322 -11.06 -10.19 2.25
N THR A 323 -11.03 -9.49 3.38
CA THR A 323 -9.82 -8.93 3.96
C THR A 323 -8.98 -10.03 4.64
N LYS A 324 -7.87 -10.43 4.01
CA LYS A 324 -6.74 -11.07 4.70
C LYS A 324 -5.45 -10.37 4.28
N THR A 325 -4.74 -9.85 5.28
CA THR A 325 -3.52 -9.06 5.15
C THR A 325 -2.36 -9.93 4.67
N VAL A 326 -1.65 -9.50 3.63
CA VAL A 326 -0.40 -10.11 3.15
C VAL A 326 0.69 -9.91 4.21
N GLN A 327 1.39 -10.97 4.62
CA GLN A 327 2.50 -10.89 5.56
C GLN A 327 3.83 -11.08 4.81
N LYS A 328 4.82 -10.21 5.06
CA LYS A 328 6.18 -10.41 4.53
C LYS A 328 6.85 -11.49 5.38
N CYS A 329 7.21 -12.60 4.76
CA CYS A 329 7.64 -13.79 5.47
C CYS A 329 9.16 -13.83 5.59
N ILE A 330 9.67 -14.19 6.78
CA ILE A 330 11.11 -14.22 7.08
C ILE A 330 11.59 -15.65 6.82
N ASN A 331 12.22 -15.85 5.65
CA ASN A 331 12.98 -17.03 5.23
C ASN A 331 12.19 -18.33 4.95
N PHE A 332 12.75 -19.15 4.06
CA PHE A 332 12.43 -20.57 3.88
C PHE A 332 13.45 -21.43 4.64
#